data_AF-A0A1C6HDQ6-F1
#
_entry.id   AF-A0A1C6HDQ6-F1
#
_cell.length_a   1.000
_cell.length_b   1.000
_cell.length_c   1.000
_cell.angle_alpha   90.00
_cell.angle_beta   90.00
_cell.angle_gamma   90.00
#
_symmetry.space_group_name_H-M   'P 1'
#
loop_
_entity.id
_entity.type
_entity.pdbx_description
1 polymer ?
#
loop_
_entity_poly.entity_id
_entity_poly.type
_entity_poly.pdbx_seq_one_letter_code
_entity_poly.pdbx_strand_id
1 'polypeptide(L)'
;MKTMKGRIVEIEKYQSRATYIKQGVKGYDQYKYDNYPGGNGTYVTGGEYLGTVLEVKVFIYDINCCKTFDVYDDVLSLAGKKKISSQLLATIESHKGDKVDVYTDAGRNFNFNASILLK
;
A
#
# COMPACT_ATOMS: atom_id res chain seq x y z
N MET A 1 -8.84 12.16 -21.81
CA MET A 1 -7.91 11.22 -21.16
C MET A 1 -6.67 11.04 -22.03
N LYS A 2 -5.48 11.29 -21.47
CA LYS A 2 -4.20 11.01 -22.11
C LYS A 2 -3.68 9.66 -21.61
N THR A 3 -3.12 8.85 -22.49
CA THR A 3 -2.42 7.61 -22.14
C THR A 3 -0.92 7.87 -22.10
N MET A 4 -0.25 7.43 -21.04
CA MET A 4 1.19 7.49 -20.86
C MET A 4 1.74 6.08 -20.69
N LYS A 5 2.96 5.83 -21.18
CA LYS A 5 3.63 4.55 -20.97
C LYS A 5 4.43 4.56 -19.68
N GLY A 6 4.39 3.44 -18.97
CA GLY A 6 5.20 3.23 -17.79
C GLY A 6 5.68 1.80 -17.64
N ARG A 7 6.33 1.52 -16.52
CA ARG A 7 6.80 0.20 -16.14
C ARG A 7 6.49 -0.07 -14.68
N ILE A 8 5.97 -1.25 -14.38
CA ILE A 8 5.83 -1.69 -12.99
C ILE A 8 7.23 -1.88 -12.41
N VAL A 9 7.59 -1.10 -11.42
CA VAL A 9 8.90 -1.17 -10.75
C VAL A 9 8.83 -1.90 -9.42
N GLU A 10 7.66 -1.94 -8.79
CA GLU A 10 7.45 -2.57 -7.50
C GLU A 10 5.98 -2.95 -7.31
N ILE A 11 5.76 -4.07 -6.63
CA ILE A 11 4.46 -4.53 -6.18
C ILE A 11 4.66 -4.95 -4.72
N GLU A 12 3.84 -4.43 -3.82
CA GLU A 12 3.94 -4.73 -2.39
C GLU A 12 2.55 -4.95 -1.80
N LYS A 13 2.40 -6.01 -0.99
CA LYS A 13 1.19 -6.26 -0.21
C LYS A 13 1.52 -6.21 1.27
N TYR A 14 0.84 -5.35 2.00
CA TYR A 14 1.02 -5.25 3.45
C TYR A 14 -0.30 -4.93 4.17
N GLN A 15 -0.29 -5.12 5.48
CA GLN A 15 -1.39 -4.73 6.34
C GLN A 15 -1.15 -3.31 6.85
N SER A 16 -2.07 -2.40 6.54
CA SER A 16 -2.03 -1.06 7.09
C SER A 16 -2.53 -1.10 8.54
N ARG A 17 -1.72 -0.56 9.46
CA ARG A 17 -2.05 -0.52 10.89
C ARG A 17 -1.65 0.83 11.47
N ALA A 18 -2.53 1.42 12.27
CA ALA A 18 -2.17 2.54 13.13
C ALA A 18 -1.66 2.00 14.47
N THR A 19 -0.59 2.58 14.98
CA THR A 19 -0.12 2.32 16.35
C THR A 19 -0.28 3.60 17.15
N TYR A 20 -1.02 3.52 18.25
CA TYR A 20 -1.22 4.67 19.13
C TYR A 20 -0.12 4.70 20.17
N ILE A 21 0.54 5.84 20.29
CA ILE A 21 1.60 6.05 21.26
C ILE A 21 1.26 7.19 22.20
N LYS A 22 1.53 7.00 23.48
CA LYS A 22 1.55 8.07 24.48
C LYS A 22 3.00 8.48 24.71
N GLN A 23 3.33 9.71 24.35
CA GLN A 23 4.67 10.29 24.51
C GLN A 23 4.68 11.35 25.61
N GLY A 24 5.88 11.64 26.13
CA GLY A 24 6.11 12.71 27.10
C GLY A 24 5.71 12.37 28.53
N VAL A 25 5.57 11.08 28.87
CA VAL A 25 5.24 10.65 30.23
C VAL A 25 6.42 10.93 31.16
N LYS A 26 6.20 11.79 32.16
CA LYS A 26 7.21 12.17 33.16
C LYS A 26 7.62 10.95 33.99
N GLY A 27 8.88 10.90 34.41
CA GLY A 27 9.47 9.75 35.11
C GLY A 27 8.62 9.23 36.29
N TYR A 28 8.09 10.15 37.12
CA TYR A 28 7.24 9.78 38.26
C TYR A 28 5.87 9.21 37.86
N ASP A 29 5.42 9.39 36.62
CA ASP A 29 4.16 8.84 36.08
C ASP A 29 4.37 7.58 35.23
N GLN A 30 5.63 7.20 34.95
CA GLN A 30 5.93 6.09 34.03
C GLN A 30 5.43 4.75 34.54
N TYR A 31 5.39 4.54 35.86
CA TYR A 31 4.87 3.30 36.49
C TYR A 31 3.43 2.96 36.08
N LYS A 32 2.63 3.97 35.69
CA LYS A 32 1.25 3.77 35.22
C LYS A 32 1.19 2.99 33.90
N TYR A 33 2.32 2.89 33.21
CA TYR A 33 2.44 2.31 31.88
C TYR A 33 3.31 1.05 31.84
N ASP A 34 3.67 0.46 32.99
CA ASP A 34 4.58 -0.72 33.04
C ASP A 34 4.05 -1.95 32.28
N ASN A 35 2.74 -2.05 32.09
CA ASN A 35 2.11 -3.12 31.30
C ASN A 35 2.05 -2.83 29.78
N TYR A 36 2.53 -1.67 29.34
CA TYR A 36 2.52 -1.26 27.94
C TYR A 36 3.92 -1.38 27.33
N PRO A 37 4.06 -1.92 26.11
CA PRO A 37 5.35 -1.92 25.41
C PRO A 37 5.87 -0.49 25.24
N GLY A 38 7.09 -0.24 25.68
CA GLY A 38 7.69 1.09 25.61
C GLY A 38 8.72 1.34 26.71
N GLY A 39 9.10 2.61 26.86
CA GLY A 39 10.07 3.07 27.84
C GLY A 39 10.46 4.52 27.61
N ASN A 40 11.21 5.10 28.54
CA ASN A 40 11.70 6.48 28.47
C ASN A 40 10.58 7.51 28.17
N GLY A 41 9.40 7.30 28.76
CA GLY A 41 8.26 8.20 28.61
C GLY A 41 7.47 8.07 27.31
N THR A 42 7.73 7.02 26.51
CA THR A 42 6.96 6.67 25.29
C THR A 42 6.41 5.26 25.39
N TYR A 43 5.10 5.09 25.26
CA TYR A 43 4.42 3.81 25.40
C TYR A 43 3.42 3.58 24.28
N VAL A 44 3.36 2.37 23.76
CA VAL A 44 2.33 1.93 22.82
C VAL A 44 1.07 1.66 23.61
N THR A 45 0.02 2.45 23.40
CA THR A 45 -1.24 2.37 24.15
C THR A 45 -2.36 1.64 23.42
N GLY A 46 -2.11 1.24 22.17
CA GLY A 46 -3.05 0.48 21.37
C GLY A 46 -2.68 0.50 19.90
N GLY A 47 -3.58 -0.03 19.08
CA GLY A 47 -3.45 0.03 17.64
C GLY A 47 -4.75 -0.37 16.96
N GLU A 48 -4.82 -0.08 15.67
CA GLU A 48 -6.00 -0.29 14.84
C GLU A 48 -5.56 -0.89 13.50
N TYR A 49 -6.34 -1.87 13.02
CA TYR A 49 -6.16 -2.43 11.69
C TYR A 49 -6.93 -1.58 10.68
N LEU A 50 -6.22 -0.99 9.73
CA LEU A 50 -6.77 -0.07 8.73
C LEU A 50 -7.04 -0.75 7.37
N GLY A 51 -6.81 -2.06 7.26
CA GLY A 51 -7.04 -2.82 6.04
C GLY A 51 -5.77 -3.47 5.47
N THR A 52 -5.95 -4.15 4.35
CA THR A 52 -4.83 -4.70 3.55
C THR A 52 -4.71 -3.85 2.29
N VAL A 53 -3.48 -3.49 1.96
CA VAL A 53 -3.14 -2.67 0.80
C VAL A 53 -2.37 -3.53 -0.19
N LEU A 54 -2.59 -3.29 -1.48
CA LEU A 54 -1.77 -3.84 -2.56
C LEU A 54 -1.30 -2.69 -3.43
N GLU A 55 -0.08 -2.23 -3.15
CA GLU A 55 0.53 -1.12 -3.87
C GLU A 55 1.23 -1.62 -5.13
N VAL A 56 0.94 -0.95 -6.25
CA VAL A 56 1.65 -1.13 -7.52
C VAL A 56 2.32 0.19 -7.87
N LYS A 57 3.65 0.19 -7.86
CA LYS A 57 4.46 1.35 -8.23
C LYS A 57 4.81 1.28 -9.70
N VAL A 58 4.41 2.29 -10.45
CA VAL A 58 4.68 2.43 -11.89
C VAL A 58 5.56 3.64 -12.13
N PHE A 59 6.70 3.44 -12.77
CA PHE A 59 7.52 4.53 -13.29
C PHE A 59 6.98 4.97 -14.66
N ILE A 60 6.54 6.22 -14.77
CA ILE A 60 5.91 6.78 -15.98
C ILE A 60 6.98 7.55 -16.77
N TYR A 61 7.24 7.11 -18.00
CA TYR A 61 8.35 7.65 -18.80
C TYR A 61 8.15 9.12 -19.19
N ASP A 62 6.93 9.48 -19.61
CA ASP A 62 6.58 10.83 -20.11
C ASP A 62 6.86 11.95 -19.11
N ILE A 63 6.76 11.65 -17.81
CA ILE A 63 6.92 12.63 -16.71
C ILE A 63 8.07 12.26 -15.76
N ASN A 64 8.84 11.23 -16.11
CA ASN A 64 10.02 10.77 -15.37
C ASN A 64 9.78 10.63 -13.86
N CYS A 65 8.63 10.09 -13.45
CA CYS A 65 8.30 9.94 -12.03
C CYS A 65 7.51 8.66 -11.74
N CYS A 66 7.59 8.20 -10.50
CA CYS A 66 6.82 7.07 -10.01
C CYS A 66 5.45 7.51 -9.50
N LYS A 67 4.42 6.71 -9.80
CA LYS A 67 3.10 6.77 -9.18
C LYS A 67 2.78 5.42 -8.55
N THR A 68 2.22 5.46 -7.35
CA THR A 68 1.76 4.28 -6.63
C THR A 68 0.26 4.21 -6.68
N PHE A 69 -0.28 3.03 -6.95
CA PHE A 69 -1.70 2.76 -7.00
C PHE A 69 -2.03 1.65 -6.01
N ASP A 70 -2.95 1.90 -5.08
CA ASP A 70 -3.56 0.82 -4.29
C ASP A 70 -4.65 0.17 -5.15
N VAL A 71 -4.46 -1.10 -5.46
CA VAL A 71 -5.34 -1.88 -6.35
C VAL A 71 -5.96 -3.08 -5.63
N TYR A 72 -5.91 -3.13 -4.30
CA TYR A 72 -6.36 -4.30 -3.54
C TYR A 72 -7.81 -4.68 -3.83
N ASP A 73 -8.74 -3.72 -3.69
CA ASP A 73 -10.16 -3.95 -3.90
C ASP A 73 -10.50 -4.21 -5.37
N ASP A 74 -9.83 -3.53 -6.30
CA ASP A 74 -9.98 -3.74 -7.74
C ASP A 74 -9.61 -5.18 -8.12
N VAL A 75 -8.46 -5.67 -7.64
CA VAL A 75 -8.00 -7.04 -7.85
C VAL A 75 -8.98 -8.06 -7.27
N LEU A 76 -9.50 -7.84 -6.07
CA LEU A 76 -10.48 -8.73 -5.45
C LEU A 76 -11.78 -8.80 -6.26
N SER A 77 -12.28 -7.65 -6.68
CA SER A 77 -13.49 -7.51 -7.50
C SER A 77 -13.32 -8.23 -8.84
N LEU A 78 -12.22 -7.96 -9.55
CA LEU A 78 -11.92 -8.57 -10.85
C LEU A 78 -11.69 -10.08 -10.77
N ALA A 79 -11.02 -10.56 -9.72
CA ALA A 79 -10.77 -11.99 -9.51
C ALA A 79 -11.99 -12.75 -8.93
N GLY A 80 -13.04 -12.03 -8.51
CA GLY A 80 -14.20 -12.60 -7.81
C GLY A 80 -13.81 -13.28 -6.49
N LYS A 81 -12.84 -12.72 -5.74
CA LYS A 81 -12.32 -13.30 -4.50
C LYS A 81 -12.57 -12.39 -3.31
N LYS A 82 -12.67 -13.00 -2.12
CA LYS A 82 -12.76 -12.28 -0.84
C LYS A 82 -11.39 -11.93 -0.25
N LYS A 83 -10.32 -12.57 -0.71
CA LYS A 83 -8.95 -12.37 -0.24
C LYS A 83 -7.95 -12.74 -1.33
N ILE A 84 -6.79 -12.08 -1.33
CA ILE A 84 -5.66 -12.43 -2.18
C ILE A 84 -4.91 -13.61 -1.55
N SER A 85 -4.98 -14.77 -2.19
CA SER A 85 -4.20 -15.96 -1.82
C SER A 85 -2.72 -15.80 -2.19
N SER A 86 -1.84 -16.63 -1.62
CA SER A 86 -0.42 -16.60 -1.97
C SER A 86 -0.16 -16.90 -3.45
N GLN A 87 -0.95 -17.79 -4.06
CA GLN A 87 -0.83 -18.10 -5.48
C GLN A 87 -1.27 -16.93 -6.36
N LEU A 88 -2.38 -16.27 -6.01
CA LEU A 88 -2.83 -15.07 -6.72
C LEU A 88 -1.84 -13.92 -6.57
N LEU A 89 -1.25 -13.76 -5.37
CA LEU A 89 -0.19 -12.77 -5.14
C LEU A 89 1.03 -13.05 -6.01
N ALA A 90 1.48 -14.31 -6.10
CA ALA A 90 2.62 -14.68 -6.94
C ALA A 90 2.36 -14.39 -8.44
N THR A 91 1.14 -14.61 -8.92
CA THR A 91 0.73 -14.21 -10.28
C THR A 91 0.85 -12.70 -10.45
N ILE A 92 0.28 -11.92 -9.52
CA ILE A 92 0.35 -10.45 -9.57
C ILE A 92 1.81 -9.96 -9.56
N GLU A 93 2.63 -10.48 -8.65
CA GLU A 93 4.04 -10.11 -8.49
C GLU A 93 4.88 -10.45 -9.73
N SER A 94 4.49 -11.47 -10.50
CA SER A 94 5.19 -11.84 -11.73
C SER A 94 5.17 -10.76 -12.82
N HIS A 95 4.23 -9.81 -12.75
CA HIS A 95 4.14 -8.66 -13.65
C HIS A 95 5.12 -7.53 -13.31
N LYS A 96 5.93 -7.68 -12.25
CA LYS A 96 6.99 -6.72 -11.97
C LYS A 96 7.95 -6.64 -13.17
N GLY A 97 8.14 -5.44 -13.70
CA GLY A 97 8.93 -5.19 -14.89
C GLY A 97 8.12 -5.13 -16.19
N ASP A 98 6.80 -5.36 -16.17
CA ASP A 98 5.96 -5.20 -17.35
C ASP A 98 5.79 -3.73 -17.74
N LYS A 99 5.68 -3.49 -19.05
CA LYS A 99 5.30 -2.19 -19.60
C LYS A 99 3.79 -2.05 -19.57
N VAL A 100 3.32 -0.93 -19.05
CA VAL A 100 1.90 -0.71 -18.77
C VAL A 100 1.46 0.68 -19.21
N ASP A 101 0.15 0.82 -19.37
CA ASP A 101 -0.48 2.10 -19.72
C ASP A 101 -1.05 2.74 -18.46
N VAL A 102 -0.73 4.01 -18.27
CA VAL A 102 -1.29 4.85 -17.21
C VAL A 102 -2.13 5.92 -17.85
N TYR A 103 -3.37 6.06 -17.40
CA TYR A 103 -4.30 7.04 -17.93
C TYR A 103 -4.34 8.26 -17.03
N THR A 104 -4.39 9.44 -17.62
CA THR A 104 -4.52 10.68 -16.85
C THR A 104 -5.56 11.63 -17.43
N ASP A 105 -6.20 12.37 -16.53
CA ASP A 105 -7.02 13.53 -16.89
C ASP A 105 -6.26 14.82 -16.57
N ALA A 106 -5.84 15.52 -17.62
CA ALA A 106 -5.05 16.76 -17.57
C ALA A 106 -3.81 16.73 -16.64
N GLY A 107 -3.23 15.55 -16.38
CA GLY A 107 -2.04 15.41 -15.51
C GLY A 107 -2.32 15.49 -14.00
N ARG A 108 -3.59 15.57 -13.58
CA ARG A 108 -3.98 15.71 -12.16
C ARG A 108 -4.23 14.36 -11.51
N ASN A 109 -5.07 13.55 -12.15
CA ASN A 109 -5.43 12.21 -11.69
C ASN A 109 -4.75 11.18 -12.57
N PHE A 110 -4.15 10.15 -11.97
CA PHE A 110 -3.54 9.03 -12.67
C PHE A 110 -4.33 7.78 -12.32
N ASN A 111 -4.60 6.95 -13.32
CA ASN A 111 -5.34 5.70 -13.18
C ASN A 111 -4.55 4.57 -13.84
N PHE A 112 -4.57 3.41 -13.19
CA PHE A 112 -3.91 2.19 -13.62
C PHE A 112 -4.95 1.07 -13.71
N ASN A 113 -4.94 0.30 -14.79
CA ASN A 113 -5.89 -0.79 -14.98
C ASN A 113 -5.38 -2.08 -14.32
N ALA A 114 -5.90 -2.42 -13.14
CA ALA A 114 -5.49 -3.59 -12.37
C ALA A 114 -5.74 -4.94 -13.06
N SER A 115 -6.62 -5.02 -14.05
CA SER A 115 -6.93 -6.28 -14.76
C SER A 115 -5.73 -6.89 -15.48
N ILE A 116 -4.70 -6.08 -15.78
CA ILE A 116 -3.47 -6.58 -16.41
C ILE A 116 -2.69 -7.52 -15.48
N LEU A 117 -2.88 -7.41 -14.16
CA LEU A 117 -2.18 -8.20 -13.15
C LEU A 117 -2.78 -9.59 -12.94
N LEU A 118 -3.84 -9.90 -13.70
CA LEU A 118 -4.60 -11.14 -13.60
C LEU A 118 -4.51 -11.98 -14.88
N LYS A 119 -3.70 -11.55 -15.86
CA LYS A 119 -3.55 -12.20 -17.16
C LYS A 119 -2.33 -13.10 -17.16
#